data_AF-A0A654IA10-F1
#
_entry.id   AF-A0A654IA10-F1
#
_cell.length_a   1.000
_cell.length_b   1.000
_cell.length_c   1.000
_cell.angle_alpha   90.00
_cell.angle_beta   90.00
_cell.angle_gamma   90.00
#
_symmetry.space_group_name_H-M   'P 1'
#
loop_
_entity.id
_entity.type
_entity.pdbx_description
1 polymer ?
#
loop_
_entity_poly.entity_id
_entity_poly.type
_entity_poly.pdbx_seq_one_letter_code
_entity_poly.pdbx_strand_id
1 'polypeptide(L)'
;MKKLMIAIVSFLFFILSIFNIYFLTINNNEVIFYNNSQEKKESKPHEYGSNNKEIKTIGYFKKDGKITIRPIPWYVEKVSSELPTEIESLYGAFSNRFDHHGKVTGFENWNTENITDMSYVFFNNHTVDVDLSKWKTDKVTNMNGMFKNATKFNNGGKSLNWKTDSVTSMESMFDGAKSFKQNLTGWNVDKVTKNRNFSRGSGLSGEENKLPKWKITEESDPIEKKEEKKEPKVIIHPSPTPKPKVNIPLTKIITPATKSTSSPKTTPKPNSGLVIPKSTMTQSNQTSKKLSTPAIVGIVIGTQAILTSLAVGIPYTIKRFKK
;
A
#
# COMPACT_ATOMS: atom_id res chain seq x y z
N MET A 1 -18.06 -56.82 -26.92
CA MET A 1 -17.61 -55.54 -27.50
C MET A 1 -18.51 -54.36 -27.15
N LYS A 2 -19.82 -54.36 -27.45
CA LYS A 2 -20.75 -53.24 -27.10
C LYS A 2 -20.74 -52.83 -25.62
N LYS A 3 -20.74 -53.78 -24.67
CA LYS A 3 -20.72 -53.47 -23.22
C LYS A 3 -19.42 -52.82 -22.75
N LEU A 4 -18.28 -53.16 -23.37
CA LEU A 4 -16.98 -52.56 -23.06
C LEU A 4 -16.90 -51.13 -23.60
N MET A 5 -17.45 -50.90 -24.79
CA MET A 5 -17.51 -49.57 -25.40
C MET A 5 -18.40 -48.60 -24.61
N ILE A 6 -19.54 -49.09 -24.09
CA ILE A 6 -20.43 -48.30 -23.22
C ILE A 6 -19.74 -47.95 -21.88
N ALA A 7 -19.02 -48.88 -21.26
CA ALA A 7 -18.29 -48.62 -20.02
C ALA A 7 -17.15 -47.59 -20.20
N ILE A 8 -16.44 -47.64 -21.32
CA ILE A 8 -15.38 -46.67 -21.66
C ILE A 8 -15.97 -45.28 -21.89
N VAL A 9 -17.10 -45.17 -22.61
CA VAL A 9 -17.79 -43.90 -22.85
C VAL A 9 -18.31 -43.29 -21.55
N SER A 10 -18.91 -44.10 -20.66
CA SER A 10 -19.38 -43.62 -19.35
C SER A 10 -18.24 -43.21 -18.41
N PHE A 11 -17.10 -43.90 -18.45
CA PHE A 11 -15.91 -43.54 -17.67
C PHE A 11 -15.25 -42.24 -18.21
N LEU A 12 -15.27 -42.03 -19.53
CA LEU A 12 -14.80 -40.81 -20.17
C LEU A 12 -15.68 -39.61 -19.79
N PHE A 13 -17.00 -39.77 -19.78
CA PHE A 13 -17.96 -38.75 -19.31
C PHE A 13 -17.78 -38.43 -17.82
N PHE A 14 -17.47 -39.43 -16.99
CA PHE A 14 -17.20 -39.23 -15.57
C PHE A 14 -15.87 -38.49 -15.32
N ILE A 15 -14.83 -38.76 -16.12
CA ILE A 15 -13.56 -38.00 -16.05
C ILE A 15 -13.76 -36.56 -16.56
N LEU A 16 -14.52 -36.36 -17.63
CA LEU A 16 -14.80 -35.04 -18.20
C LEU A 16 -15.64 -34.16 -17.26
N SER A 17 -16.54 -34.73 -16.45
CA SER A 17 -17.31 -33.97 -15.45
C SER A 17 -16.46 -33.50 -14.26
N ILE A 18 -15.32 -34.17 -13.99
CA ILE A 18 -14.35 -33.75 -12.95
C ILE A 18 -13.48 -32.58 -13.44
N PHE A 19 -13.34 -32.39 -14.75
CA PHE A 19 -12.48 -31.35 -15.35
C PHE A 19 -13.22 -30.17 -15.99
N ASN A 20 -14.56 -30.09 -15.89
CA ASN A 20 -15.35 -28.94 -16.40
C ASN A 20 -15.10 -28.63 -17.90
N ILE A 21 -14.94 -29.66 -18.73
CA ILE A 21 -14.81 -29.51 -20.20
C ILE A 21 -16.10 -30.03 -20.83
N TYR A 22 -16.89 -29.14 -21.45
CA TYR A 22 -18.08 -29.55 -22.21
C TYR A 22 -18.10 -28.96 -23.63
N PHE A 23 -18.50 -29.85 -24.54
CA PHE A 23 -18.98 -29.72 -25.93
C PHE A 23 -18.02 -29.96 -27.10
N LEU A 24 -18.48 -30.87 -27.96
CA LEU A 24 -17.99 -31.22 -29.29
C LEU A 24 -19.09 -30.78 -30.28
N THR A 25 -18.76 -29.93 -31.25
CA THR A 25 -19.52 -29.84 -32.51
C THR A 25 -18.61 -30.31 -33.64
N ILE A 26 -19.04 -31.35 -34.35
CA ILE A 26 -18.37 -31.83 -35.55
C ILE A 26 -19.02 -31.16 -36.75
N ASN A 27 -18.28 -30.32 -37.45
CA ASN A 27 -18.51 -30.10 -38.88
C ASN A 27 -17.16 -29.86 -39.57
N ASN A 28 -16.83 -30.77 -40.49
CA ASN A 28 -15.76 -30.69 -41.49
C ASN A 28 -14.32 -30.41 -40.98
N ASN A 29 -13.70 -31.47 -40.46
CA ASN A 29 -12.24 -31.75 -40.48
C ASN A 29 -11.21 -30.84 -39.80
N GLU A 30 -11.58 -29.98 -38.85
CA GLU A 30 -10.61 -29.41 -37.88
C GLU A 30 -11.05 -29.64 -36.43
N VAL A 31 -10.13 -30.15 -35.60
CA VAL A 31 -10.32 -30.27 -34.14
C VAL A 31 -9.89 -28.95 -33.51
N ILE A 32 -10.84 -28.07 -33.21
CA ILE A 32 -10.58 -26.86 -32.44
C ILE A 32 -10.79 -27.18 -30.95
N PHE A 33 -9.69 -27.20 -30.19
CA PHE A 33 -9.76 -27.21 -28.73
C PHE A 33 -10.11 -25.80 -28.24
N TYR A 34 -11.36 -25.58 -27.83
CA TYR A 34 -11.68 -24.40 -27.03
C TYR A 34 -11.26 -24.67 -25.58
N ASN A 35 -9.98 -24.42 -25.29
CA ASN A 35 -9.63 -23.96 -23.95
C ASN A 35 -10.08 -22.52 -23.84
N ASN A 36 -11.12 -22.25 -23.06
CA ASN A 36 -11.37 -20.89 -22.63
C ASN A 36 -11.74 -20.84 -21.14
N SER A 37 -10.81 -21.31 -20.30
CA SER A 37 -10.57 -20.64 -19.04
C SER A 37 -10.00 -19.25 -19.32
N GLN A 38 -10.80 -18.33 -19.87
CA GLN A 38 -10.57 -16.93 -19.58
C GLN A 38 -11.06 -16.75 -18.16
N GLU A 39 -10.16 -16.88 -17.19
CA GLU A 39 -10.29 -16.01 -16.04
C GLU A 39 -10.40 -14.60 -16.62
N LYS A 40 -11.62 -14.09 -16.63
CA LYS A 40 -11.93 -12.71 -16.92
C LYS A 40 -10.98 -11.92 -16.02
N LYS A 41 -9.98 -11.23 -16.61
CA LYS A 41 -8.96 -10.42 -15.91
C LYS A 41 -9.61 -9.24 -15.17
N GLU A 42 -10.51 -9.52 -14.24
CA GLU A 42 -11.29 -8.50 -13.53
C GLU A 42 -10.50 -7.97 -12.34
N SER A 43 -9.62 -8.77 -11.75
CA SER A 43 -8.79 -8.35 -10.63
C SER A 43 -7.72 -9.38 -10.28
N LYS A 44 -6.54 -8.90 -9.87
CA LYS A 44 -5.48 -9.66 -9.22
C LYS A 44 -5.09 -8.98 -7.90
N PRO A 45 -5.03 -9.66 -6.74
CA PRO A 45 -4.54 -9.06 -5.50
C PRO A 45 -3.03 -8.81 -5.57
N HIS A 46 -2.52 -7.95 -4.68
CA HIS A 46 -1.07 -7.87 -4.45
C HIS A 46 -0.57 -9.18 -3.86
N GLU A 47 0.59 -9.65 -4.32
CA GLU A 47 1.31 -10.76 -3.68
C GLU A 47 2.43 -10.18 -2.83
N TYR A 48 2.43 -10.52 -1.54
CA TYR A 48 3.35 -9.95 -0.56
C TYR A 48 4.50 -10.91 -0.23
N GLY A 49 5.64 -10.32 0.15
CA GLY A 49 6.71 -11.05 0.83
C GLY A 49 6.32 -11.46 2.25
N SER A 50 7.17 -12.25 2.90
CA SER A 50 6.91 -12.86 4.22
C SER A 50 6.60 -11.87 5.36
N ASN A 51 7.04 -10.62 5.25
CA ASN A 51 6.84 -9.59 6.28
C ASN A 51 5.68 -8.61 5.96
N ASN A 52 4.93 -8.81 4.87
CA ASN A 52 3.85 -7.94 4.38
C ASN A 52 4.23 -6.47 4.12
N LYS A 53 5.53 -6.11 4.18
CA LYS A 53 6.05 -4.76 3.89
C LYS A 53 6.57 -4.62 2.47
N GLU A 54 6.70 -5.73 1.74
CA GLU A 54 7.12 -5.76 0.34
C GLU A 54 6.04 -6.41 -0.52
N ILE A 55 5.63 -5.72 -1.59
CA ILE A 55 4.79 -6.30 -2.65
C ILE A 55 5.73 -6.88 -3.71
N LYS A 56 5.68 -8.19 -3.91
CA LYS A 56 6.47 -8.93 -4.91
C LYS A 56 5.80 -8.92 -6.28
N THR A 57 4.47 -8.95 -6.31
CA THR A 57 3.69 -8.85 -7.54
C THR A 57 2.61 -7.80 -7.36
N ILE A 58 2.60 -6.80 -8.25
CA ILE A 58 1.62 -5.73 -8.22
C ILE A 58 0.27 -6.27 -8.69
N GLY A 59 -0.73 -6.12 -7.83
CA GLY A 59 -2.12 -6.40 -8.12
C GLY A 59 -2.82 -5.25 -8.84
N TYR A 60 -3.94 -5.56 -9.47
CA TYR A 60 -4.76 -4.63 -10.25
C TYR A 60 -6.23 -5.03 -10.20
N PHE A 61 -7.09 -4.17 -10.71
CA PHE A 61 -8.53 -4.40 -10.88
C PHE A 61 -9.05 -3.61 -12.07
N LYS A 62 -10.16 -4.05 -12.67
CA LYS A 62 -10.79 -3.32 -13.76
C LYS A 62 -11.66 -2.19 -13.21
N LYS A 63 -11.44 -0.96 -13.68
CA LYS A 63 -12.21 0.24 -13.35
C LYS A 63 -12.46 1.03 -14.63
N ASP A 64 -13.71 1.35 -14.92
CA ASP A 64 -14.10 2.18 -16.08
C ASP A 64 -13.48 1.68 -17.41
N GLY A 65 -13.44 0.36 -17.60
CA GLY A 65 -12.87 -0.27 -18.79
C GLY A 65 -11.35 -0.47 -18.77
N LYS A 66 -10.62 0.19 -17.85
CA LYS A 66 -9.16 0.15 -17.75
C LYS A 66 -8.68 -0.80 -16.66
N ILE A 67 -7.55 -1.45 -16.88
CA ILE A 67 -6.85 -2.19 -15.82
C ILE A 67 -6.07 -1.19 -14.95
N THR A 68 -6.51 -1.05 -13.71
CA THR A 68 -6.01 -0.05 -12.75
C THR A 68 -5.22 -0.75 -11.65
N ILE A 69 -4.06 -0.21 -11.30
CA ILE A 69 -3.27 -0.70 -10.17
C ILE A 69 -4.09 -0.71 -8.88
N ARG A 70 -3.94 -1.74 -8.05
CA ARG A 70 -4.47 -1.71 -6.69
C ARG A 70 -3.66 -0.71 -5.85
N PRO A 71 -4.30 0.20 -5.10
CA PRO A 71 -3.58 1.13 -4.24
C PRO A 71 -2.56 0.40 -3.34
N ILE A 72 -1.38 0.99 -3.19
CA ILE A 72 -0.28 0.45 -2.41
C ILE A 72 -0.49 0.89 -0.95
N PRO A 73 -0.74 -0.03 0.00
CA PRO A 73 -1.04 0.33 1.39
C PRO A 73 0.08 1.11 2.06
N TRP A 74 -0.27 2.05 2.94
CA TRP A 74 0.68 2.99 3.58
C TRP A 74 1.81 2.32 4.37
N TYR A 75 1.63 1.09 4.84
CA TYR A 75 2.62 0.31 5.58
C TYR A 75 3.63 -0.42 4.67
N VAL A 76 3.40 -0.47 3.36
CA VAL A 76 4.32 -1.06 2.39
C VAL A 76 5.50 -0.12 2.19
N GLU A 77 6.71 -0.67 2.35
CA GLU A 77 8.00 0.03 2.25
C GLU A 77 8.71 -0.26 0.91
N LYS A 78 8.30 -1.32 0.21
CA LYS A 78 8.86 -1.68 -1.08
C LYS A 78 7.82 -2.33 -2.00
N VAL A 79 7.86 -2.00 -3.28
CA VAL A 79 7.09 -2.65 -4.34
C VAL A 79 8.02 -3.32 -5.35
N SER A 80 7.48 -4.21 -6.16
CA SER A 80 8.21 -4.80 -7.29
C SER A 80 8.76 -3.70 -8.19
N SER A 81 9.97 -3.91 -8.72
CA SER A 81 10.56 -3.04 -9.74
C SER A 81 9.91 -3.17 -11.12
N GLU A 82 9.04 -4.16 -11.28
CA GLU A 82 8.33 -4.43 -12.52
C GLU A 82 6.85 -4.10 -12.35
N LEU A 83 6.36 -3.19 -13.20
CA LEU A 83 4.95 -2.88 -13.32
C LEU A 83 4.33 -3.85 -14.35
N PRO A 84 3.29 -4.61 -13.99
CA PRO A 84 2.56 -5.44 -14.95
C PRO A 84 2.13 -4.65 -16.19
N THR A 85 2.49 -5.16 -17.37
CA THR A 85 2.30 -4.47 -18.65
C THR A 85 0.84 -4.21 -19.01
N GLU A 86 -0.07 -5.00 -18.42
CA GLU A 86 -1.51 -4.84 -18.58
C GLU A 86 -2.08 -3.64 -17.82
N ILE A 87 -1.36 -3.04 -16.86
CA ILE A 87 -1.84 -1.87 -16.13
C ILE A 87 -1.83 -0.65 -17.07
N GLU A 88 -2.97 0.03 -17.12
CA GLU A 88 -3.23 1.21 -17.95
C GLU A 88 -3.49 2.46 -17.09
N SER A 89 -3.77 2.30 -15.80
CA SER A 89 -4.01 3.39 -14.87
C SER A 89 -3.26 3.21 -13.55
N LEU A 90 -2.57 4.27 -13.13
CA LEU A 90 -1.94 4.39 -11.82
C LEU A 90 -2.83 5.11 -10.79
N TYR A 91 -4.14 5.23 -11.06
CA TYR A 91 -5.08 5.96 -10.23
C TYR A 91 -4.89 5.68 -8.73
N GLY A 92 -4.51 6.71 -7.98
CA GLY A 92 -4.40 6.64 -6.51
C GLY A 92 -3.32 5.71 -5.96
N ALA A 93 -2.39 5.21 -6.78
CA ALA A 93 -1.45 4.13 -6.43
C ALA A 93 -0.72 4.34 -5.10
N PHE A 94 -0.26 5.56 -4.81
CA PHE A 94 0.50 5.92 -3.61
C PHE A 94 -0.16 7.06 -2.83
N SER A 95 -1.48 7.17 -2.91
CA SER A 95 -2.23 8.23 -2.22
C SER A 95 -2.21 8.07 -0.69
N ASN A 96 -2.40 9.18 0.03
CA ASN A 96 -2.60 9.26 1.48
C ASN A 96 -1.46 8.62 2.30
N ARG A 97 -0.23 9.13 2.10
CA ARG A 97 0.93 8.78 2.94
C ARG A 97 1.40 10.01 3.69
N PHE A 98 1.40 9.96 5.01
CA PHE A 98 1.75 11.10 5.84
C PHE A 98 3.15 10.98 6.43
N ASP A 99 3.64 12.04 7.05
CA ASP A 99 5.02 12.14 7.56
C ASP A 99 5.45 11.03 8.54
N HIS A 100 4.49 10.44 9.25
CA HIS A 100 4.72 9.33 10.19
C HIS A 100 4.69 7.94 9.52
N HIS A 101 4.42 7.85 8.22
CA HIS A 101 4.49 6.60 7.45
C HIS A 101 5.90 6.40 6.87
N GLY A 102 6.25 5.12 6.62
CA GLY A 102 7.49 4.77 5.95
C GLY A 102 7.54 5.25 4.50
N LYS A 103 8.77 5.47 4.00
CA LYS A 103 9.01 5.66 2.57
C LYS A 103 8.76 4.34 1.84
N VAL A 104 8.15 4.43 0.66
CA VAL A 104 8.02 3.30 -0.27
C VAL A 104 9.06 3.44 -1.38
N THR A 105 9.62 2.32 -1.83
CA THR A 105 10.65 2.26 -2.89
C THR A 105 10.29 1.19 -3.92
N GLY A 106 10.98 1.19 -5.07
CA GLY A 106 10.87 0.17 -6.11
C GLY A 106 10.10 0.62 -7.35
N PHE A 107 9.40 1.74 -7.31
CA PHE A 107 8.61 2.25 -8.44
C PHE A 107 9.32 3.30 -9.29
N GLU A 108 10.51 3.75 -8.87
CA GLU A 108 11.24 4.87 -9.46
C GLU A 108 11.57 4.64 -10.95
N ASN A 109 11.74 3.37 -11.33
CA ASN A 109 12.13 2.96 -12.68
C ASN A 109 11.04 2.16 -13.43
N TRP A 110 9.77 2.21 -13.00
CA TRP A 110 8.70 1.50 -13.70
C TRP A 110 8.59 1.92 -15.17
N ASN A 111 8.37 0.93 -16.05
CA ASN A 111 8.00 1.19 -17.44
C ASN A 111 6.53 1.60 -17.50
N THR A 112 6.25 2.89 -17.63
CA THR A 112 4.88 3.45 -17.63
C THR A 112 4.33 3.70 -19.03
N GLU A 113 4.87 3.07 -20.08
CA GLU A 113 4.50 3.34 -21.48
C GLU A 113 3.06 2.99 -21.87
N ASN A 114 2.38 2.18 -21.06
CA ASN A 114 0.97 1.81 -21.26
C ASN A 114 0.02 2.64 -20.40
N ILE A 115 0.54 3.52 -19.54
CA ILE A 115 -0.26 4.30 -18.62
C ILE A 115 -0.95 5.45 -19.37
N THR A 116 -2.27 5.49 -19.28
CA THR A 116 -3.11 6.56 -19.85
C THR A 116 -3.70 7.47 -18.77
N ASP A 117 -3.65 7.07 -17.51
CA ASP A 117 -4.22 7.79 -16.36
C ASP A 117 -3.25 7.75 -15.17
N MET A 118 -2.75 8.93 -14.80
CA MET A 118 -1.89 9.18 -13.64
C MET A 118 -2.59 10.08 -12.61
N SER A 119 -3.92 10.13 -12.62
CA SER A 119 -4.64 10.95 -11.65
C SER A 119 -4.45 10.43 -10.22
N TYR A 120 -4.21 11.37 -9.29
CA TYR A 120 -4.11 11.13 -7.85
C TYR A 120 -3.02 10.15 -7.39
N VAL A 121 -2.04 9.79 -8.23
CA VAL A 121 -0.98 8.80 -7.91
C VAL A 121 -0.33 9.09 -6.55
N PHE A 122 0.05 10.34 -6.29
CA PHE A 122 0.67 10.79 -5.04
C PHE A 122 -0.21 11.82 -4.31
N PHE A 123 -1.53 11.75 -4.49
CA PHE A 123 -2.48 12.61 -3.77
C PHE A 123 -2.26 12.48 -2.25
N ASN A 124 -2.02 13.60 -1.57
CA ASN A 124 -1.81 13.68 -0.13
C ASN A 124 -0.65 12.79 0.36
N ASN A 125 0.44 12.72 -0.42
CA ASN A 125 1.63 11.96 -0.11
C ASN A 125 2.79 12.86 0.35
N HIS A 126 3.05 12.90 1.65
CA HIS A 126 4.07 13.69 2.32
C HIS A 126 5.42 12.94 2.45
N THR A 127 5.55 11.75 1.89
CA THR A 127 6.77 10.93 2.01
C THR A 127 7.55 10.80 0.69
N VAL A 128 6.93 11.14 -0.44
CA VAL A 128 7.54 11.06 -1.77
C VAL A 128 8.41 12.28 -2.09
N ASP A 129 9.67 12.03 -2.45
CA ASP A 129 10.56 12.96 -3.13
C ASP A 129 11.66 12.14 -3.84
N VAL A 130 11.29 11.54 -4.96
CA VAL A 130 12.15 10.64 -5.75
C VAL A 130 12.20 11.11 -7.19
N ASP A 131 13.26 10.71 -7.91
CA ASP A 131 13.40 10.99 -9.34
C ASP A 131 12.44 10.12 -10.16
N LEU A 132 11.47 10.77 -10.80
CA LEU A 132 10.48 10.17 -11.70
C LEU A 132 10.73 10.52 -13.18
N SER A 133 11.92 11.04 -13.51
CA SER A 133 12.26 11.45 -14.89
C SER A 133 12.24 10.29 -15.90
N LYS A 134 12.34 9.04 -15.44
CA LYS A 134 12.28 7.84 -16.27
C LYS A 134 10.87 7.37 -16.62
N TRP A 135 9.84 7.91 -15.95
CA TRP A 135 8.47 7.57 -16.28
C TRP A 135 8.10 8.12 -17.66
N LYS A 136 7.63 7.23 -18.53
CA LYS A 136 7.06 7.57 -19.84
C LYS A 136 5.64 8.09 -19.66
N THR A 137 5.35 9.23 -20.27
CA THR A 137 4.09 9.99 -20.10
C THR A 137 3.39 10.28 -21.43
N ASP A 138 3.92 9.79 -22.55
CA ASP A 138 3.46 10.07 -23.91
C ASP A 138 2.00 9.66 -24.21
N LYS A 139 1.48 8.63 -23.52
CA LYS A 139 0.08 8.18 -23.62
C LYS A 139 -0.83 8.72 -22.52
N VAL A 140 -0.28 9.46 -21.55
CA VAL A 140 -1.06 9.93 -20.41
C VAL A 140 -2.01 11.03 -20.85
N THR A 141 -3.29 10.85 -20.54
CA THR A 141 -4.36 11.79 -20.89
C THR A 141 -4.89 12.54 -19.66
N ASN A 142 -4.68 12.00 -18.46
CA ASN A 142 -5.17 12.58 -17.21
C ASN A 142 -4.07 12.57 -16.12
N MET A 143 -3.76 13.77 -15.59
CA MET A 143 -2.80 13.98 -14.49
C MET A 143 -3.44 14.71 -13.30
N ASN A 144 -4.78 14.71 -13.20
CA ASN A 144 -5.51 15.41 -12.15
C ASN A 144 -5.00 15.04 -10.76
N GLY A 145 -4.69 16.05 -9.95
CA GLY A 145 -4.30 15.90 -8.56
C GLY A 145 -3.11 14.96 -8.31
N MET A 146 -2.28 14.67 -9.32
CA MET A 146 -1.21 13.67 -9.22
C MET A 146 -0.29 13.91 -8.01
N PHE A 147 0.02 15.17 -7.70
CA PHE A 147 0.85 15.60 -6.57
C PHE A 147 0.12 16.57 -5.64
N LYS A 148 -1.22 16.60 -5.67
CA LYS A 148 -1.99 17.47 -4.78
C LYS A 148 -1.67 17.15 -3.33
N ASN A 149 -1.29 18.14 -2.55
CA ASN A 149 -0.81 18.05 -1.17
C ASN A 149 0.42 17.12 -0.99
N ALA A 150 1.19 16.84 -2.04
CA ALA A 150 2.47 16.14 -1.92
C ALA A 150 3.55 17.11 -1.41
N THR A 151 3.46 17.47 -0.13
CA THR A 151 4.13 18.66 0.42
C THR A 151 5.65 18.66 0.30
N LYS A 152 6.30 17.49 0.23
CA LYS A 152 7.76 17.33 0.10
C LYS A 152 8.25 17.09 -1.32
N PHE A 153 7.36 16.84 -2.27
CA PHE A 153 7.76 16.41 -3.60
C PHE A 153 8.46 17.55 -4.36
N ASN A 154 9.68 17.29 -4.84
CA ASN A 154 10.40 18.16 -5.78
C ASN A 154 11.22 17.34 -6.78
N ASN A 155 10.73 16.14 -7.12
CA ASN A 155 11.35 15.19 -8.05
C ASN A 155 12.80 14.81 -7.69
N GLY A 156 13.14 14.72 -6.41
CA GLY A 156 14.51 14.46 -5.95
C GLY A 156 15.52 15.53 -6.42
N GLY A 157 15.03 16.74 -6.72
CA GLY A 157 15.83 17.83 -7.30
C GLY A 157 16.17 17.66 -8.79
N LYS A 158 15.70 16.61 -9.45
CA LYS A 158 15.91 16.38 -10.89
C LYS A 158 14.85 17.10 -11.72
N SER A 159 15.19 17.48 -12.94
CA SER A 159 14.24 18.09 -13.87
C SER A 159 13.17 17.08 -14.29
N LEU A 160 11.91 17.54 -14.39
CA LEU A 160 10.76 16.72 -14.74
C LEU A 160 10.45 16.84 -16.25
N ASN A 161 11.22 16.11 -17.06
CA ASN A 161 11.17 16.14 -18.52
C ASN A 161 10.11 15.19 -19.10
N TRP A 162 8.86 15.38 -18.70
CA TRP A 162 7.74 14.57 -19.18
C TRP A 162 7.19 15.08 -20.50
N LYS A 163 6.62 14.16 -21.29
CA LYS A 163 5.95 14.44 -22.55
C LYS A 163 4.44 14.57 -22.28
N THR A 164 3.91 15.79 -22.38
CA THR A 164 2.53 16.13 -21.95
C THR A 164 1.57 16.48 -23.09
N ASP A 165 1.97 16.28 -24.35
CA ASP A 165 1.21 16.58 -25.57
C ASP A 165 -0.10 15.77 -25.73
N SER A 166 -0.28 14.70 -24.96
CA SER A 166 -1.52 13.91 -24.90
C SER A 166 -2.43 14.27 -23.73
N VAL A 167 -1.95 15.07 -22.78
CA VAL A 167 -2.68 15.37 -21.53
C VAL A 167 -3.82 16.35 -21.81
N THR A 168 -5.01 16.00 -21.35
CA THR A 168 -6.22 16.83 -21.50
C THR A 168 -6.63 17.52 -20.20
N SER A 169 -6.19 17.00 -19.05
CA SER A 169 -6.57 17.49 -17.73
C SER A 169 -5.39 17.43 -16.75
N MET A 170 -5.10 18.58 -16.11
CA MET A 170 -4.06 18.78 -15.09
C MET A 170 -4.62 19.49 -13.85
N GLU A 171 -5.93 19.36 -13.58
CA GLU A 171 -6.58 20.05 -12.46
C GLU A 171 -5.92 19.69 -11.14
N SER A 172 -5.61 20.72 -10.35
CA SER A 172 -4.97 20.59 -9.04
C SER A 172 -3.67 19.76 -9.02
N MET A 173 -2.97 19.59 -10.14
CA MET A 173 -1.85 18.64 -10.25
C MET A 173 -0.80 18.83 -9.15
N PHE A 174 -0.46 20.08 -8.83
CA PHE A 174 0.50 20.47 -7.80
C PHE A 174 -0.14 21.31 -6.68
N ASP A 175 -1.46 21.34 -6.56
CA ASP A 175 -2.19 22.10 -5.52
C ASP A 175 -1.68 21.72 -4.12
N GLY A 176 -1.08 22.67 -3.39
CA GLY A 176 -0.49 22.42 -2.07
C GLY A 176 0.84 21.64 -2.05
N ALA A 177 1.49 21.40 -3.20
CA ALA A 177 2.82 20.79 -3.29
C ALA A 177 3.92 21.81 -2.91
N LYS A 178 4.03 22.10 -1.61
CA LYS A 178 4.81 23.22 -1.08
C LYS A 178 6.28 23.25 -1.50
N SER A 179 6.95 22.10 -1.59
CA SER A 179 8.35 22.01 -1.99
C SER A 179 8.59 22.03 -3.50
N PHE A 180 7.54 21.90 -4.32
CA PHE A 180 7.66 21.77 -5.76
C PHE A 180 7.97 23.13 -6.42
N LYS A 181 9.16 23.25 -7.02
CA LYS A 181 9.67 24.50 -7.60
C LYS A 181 10.36 24.31 -8.96
N GLN A 182 10.01 23.24 -9.66
CA GLN A 182 10.61 22.87 -10.95
C GLN A 182 10.15 23.80 -12.07
N ASN A 183 11.02 24.03 -13.06
CA ASN A 183 10.66 24.77 -14.26
C ASN A 183 9.88 23.86 -15.24
N LEU A 184 8.65 24.25 -15.58
CA LEU A 184 7.73 23.51 -16.44
C LEU A 184 7.48 24.19 -17.80
N THR A 185 8.20 25.26 -18.13
CA THR A 185 8.01 26.02 -19.38
C THR A 185 8.17 25.19 -20.66
N GLY A 186 8.86 24.04 -20.59
CA GLY A 186 9.04 23.11 -21.71
C GLY A 186 7.90 22.13 -21.93
N TRP A 187 6.87 22.10 -21.06
CA TRP A 187 5.74 21.19 -21.21
C TRP A 187 4.80 21.65 -22.33
N ASN A 188 4.45 20.73 -23.23
CA ASN A 188 3.42 20.97 -24.23
C ASN A 188 2.05 20.78 -23.57
N VAL A 189 1.24 21.85 -23.53
CA VAL A 189 -0.09 21.86 -22.91
C VAL A 189 -1.19 22.24 -23.90
N ASP A 190 -0.95 22.10 -25.20
CA ASP A 190 -1.89 22.53 -26.25
C ASP A 190 -3.24 21.77 -26.21
N LYS A 191 -3.24 20.54 -25.69
CA LYS A 191 -4.47 19.74 -25.52
C LYS A 191 -5.13 19.88 -24.16
N VAL A 192 -4.53 20.62 -23.22
CA VAL A 192 -5.08 20.77 -21.88
C VAL A 192 -6.30 21.68 -21.93
N THR A 193 -7.44 21.14 -21.51
CA THR A 193 -8.72 21.87 -21.41
C THR A 193 -9.13 22.15 -19.98
N LYS A 194 -8.44 21.56 -18.99
CA LYS A 194 -8.71 21.73 -17.56
C LYS A 194 -7.41 21.86 -16.76
N ASN A 195 -7.16 23.04 -16.19
CA ASN A 195 -5.97 23.36 -15.40
C ASN A 195 -6.29 24.07 -14.07
N ARG A 196 -7.55 24.04 -13.62
CA ARG A 196 -7.98 24.71 -12.39
C ARG A 196 -7.11 24.32 -11.19
N ASN A 197 -6.69 25.29 -10.38
CA ASN A 197 -5.80 25.12 -9.23
C ASN A 197 -4.46 24.41 -9.54
N PHE A 198 -3.95 24.44 -10.77
CA PHE A 198 -2.79 23.62 -11.19
C PHE A 198 -1.64 23.68 -10.19
N SER A 199 -1.25 24.88 -9.75
CA SER A 199 -0.12 25.09 -8.82
C SER A 199 -0.47 25.91 -7.59
N ARG A 200 -1.76 26.07 -7.26
CA ARG A 200 -2.22 26.86 -6.11
C ARG A 200 -1.57 26.39 -4.80
N GLY A 201 -0.94 27.28 -4.04
CA GLY A 201 -0.31 26.94 -2.76
C GLY A 201 0.90 26.01 -2.85
N SER A 202 1.41 25.77 -4.06
CA SER A 202 2.68 25.07 -4.30
C SER A 202 3.88 26.02 -4.21
N GLY A 203 5.10 25.48 -4.29
CA GLY A 203 6.32 26.28 -4.44
C GLY A 203 6.44 27.03 -5.78
N LEU A 204 5.48 26.86 -6.71
CA LEU A 204 5.35 27.64 -7.94
C LEU A 204 4.33 28.79 -7.82
N SER A 205 3.70 28.99 -6.66
CA SER A 205 2.75 30.09 -6.46
C SER A 205 3.46 31.44 -6.66
N GLY A 206 3.06 32.20 -7.68
CA GLY A 206 3.68 33.49 -8.04
C GLY A 206 4.90 33.37 -8.97
N GLU A 207 5.27 32.16 -9.42
CA GLU A 207 6.40 31.90 -10.30
C GLU A 207 5.92 31.70 -11.75
N GLU A 208 5.23 32.68 -12.32
CA GLU A 208 4.60 32.58 -13.66
C GLU A 208 5.60 32.20 -14.78
N ASN A 209 6.85 32.66 -14.65
CA ASN A 209 7.94 32.35 -15.59
C ASN A 209 8.42 30.88 -15.54
N LYS A 210 7.93 30.07 -14.61
CA LYS A 210 8.21 28.63 -14.50
C LYS A 210 7.01 27.77 -14.87
N LEU A 211 5.84 28.35 -15.11
CA LEU A 211 4.63 27.61 -15.46
C LEU A 211 4.59 27.23 -16.95
N PRO A 212 3.82 26.20 -17.33
CA PRO A 212 3.53 25.92 -18.74
C PRO A 212 2.82 27.10 -19.40
N LYS A 213 3.01 27.26 -20.72
CA LYS A 213 2.33 28.28 -21.51
C LYS A 213 0.89 27.85 -21.82
N TRP A 214 -0.03 28.13 -20.92
CA TRP A 214 -1.44 27.74 -21.07
C TRP A 214 -2.12 28.39 -22.28
N LYS A 215 -2.97 27.61 -22.97
CA LYS A 215 -3.91 28.10 -24.00
C LYS A 215 -5.26 28.53 -23.43
N ILE A 216 -5.52 28.16 -22.18
CA ILE A 216 -6.72 28.45 -21.42
C ILE A 216 -6.34 29.27 -20.17
N THR A 217 -7.27 30.06 -19.65
CA THR A 217 -7.05 30.77 -18.39
C THR A 217 -7.03 29.77 -17.22
N GLU A 218 -6.01 29.84 -16.37
CA GLU A 218 -6.01 29.12 -15.11
C GLU A 218 -6.85 29.86 -14.07
N GLU A 219 -7.88 29.20 -13.55
CA GLU A 219 -8.65 29.69 -12.40
C GLU A 219 -8.17 29.01 -11.12
N SER A 220 -7.76 29.83 -10.14
CA SER A 220 -7.36 29.34 -8.82
C SER A 220 -8.32 29.83 -7.75
N ASP A 221 -8.75 28.90 -6.89
CA ASP A 221 -9.45 29.23 -5.66
C ASP A 221 -8.59 30.14 -4.77
N PRO A 222 -9.22 31.00 -3.95
CA PRO A 222 -8.49 31.70 -2.92
C PRO A 222 -7.80 30.69 -1.99
N ILE A 223 -6.59 31.03 -1.55
CA ILE A 223 -5.92 30.26 -0.50
C ILE A 223 -6.57 30.68 0.81
N GLU A 224 -7.43 29.83 1.36
CA GLU A 224 -7.89 29.97 2.74
C GLU A 224 -6.68 29.89 3.67
N LYS A 225 -6.22 31.04 4.15
CA LYS A 225 -5.27 31.09 5.26
C LYS A 225 -6.04 30.54 6.46
N LYS A 226 -5.71 29.31 6.90
CA LYS A 226 -6.11 28.86 8.24
C LYS A 226 -5.65 29.95 9.19
N GLU A 227 -6.60 30.55 9.90
CA GLU A 227 -6.28 31.47 10.98
C GLU A 227 -5.28 30.76 11.88
N GLU A 228 -4.08 31.29 11.94
CA GLU A 228 -3.06 30.85 12.86
C GLU A 228 -3.72 30.97 14.23
N LYS A 229 -3.93 29.84 14.93
CA LYS A 229 -4.32 29.87 16.34
C LYS A 229 -3.23 30.66 17.02
N LYS A 230 -3.46 31.96 17.22
CA LYS A 230 -2.62 32.80 18.07
C LYS A 230 -2.59 32.05 19.38
N GLU A 231 -1.42 31.52 19.75
CA GLU A 231 -1.24 31.01 21.10
C GLU A 231 -1.75 32.10 22.03
N PRO A 232 -2.69 31.79 22.96
CA PRO A 232 -3.15 32.80 23.90
C PRO A 232 -1.90 33.35 24.57
N LYS A 233 -1.69 34.66 24.50
CA LYS A 233 -0.61 35.32 25.25
C LYS A 233 -0.67 34.77 26.66
N VAL A 234 0.39 34.09 27.09
CA VAL A 234 0.55 33.71 28.49
C VAL A 234 0.56 35.02 29.26
N ILE A 235 -0.57 35.39 29.86
CA ILE A 235 -0.59 36.43 30.87
C ILE A 235 0.17 35.80 32.02
N ILE A 236 1.46 36.12 32.13
CA ILE A 236 2.24 35.80 33.32
C ILE A 236 1.61 36.67 34.42
N HIS A 237 0.70 36.08 35.19
CA HIS A 237 0.33 36.67 36.46
C HIS A 237 1.61 36.74 37.30
N PRO A 238 2.00 37.91 37.82
CA PRO A 238 3.14 37.99 38.72
C PRO A 238 2.93 36.98 39.85
N SER A 239 3.93 36.13 40.05
CA SER A 239 3.92 35.11 41.10
C SER A 239 3.57 35.78 42.44
N PRO A 240 2.62 35.25 43.23
CA PRO A 240 2.23 35.87 44.48
C PRO A 240 3.45 35.94 45.41
N THR A 241 3.77 37.16 45.86
CA THR A 241 4.83 37.44 46.81
C THR A 241 4.66 36.54 48.04
N PRO A 242 5.71 35.86 48.52
CA PRO A 242 5.58 34.98 49.67
C PRO A 242 5.13 35.78 50.91
N LYS A 243 3.97 35.40 51.47
CA LYS A 243 3.46 35.99 52.71
C LYS A 243 4.41 35.65 53.89
N PRO A 244 4.58 36.55 54.87
CA PRO A 244 5.37 36.28 56.06
C PRO A 244 4.82 35.07 56.83
N LYS A 245 5.70 34.18 57.30
CA LYS A 245 5.32 33.05 58.15
C LYS A 245 4.85 33.55 59.51
N VAL A 246 3.55 33.48 59.76
CA VAL A 246 2.97 33.64 61.10
C VAL A 246 3.11 32.31 61.84
N ASN A 247 3.80 32.32 62.97
CA ASN A 247 3.98 31.14 63.82
C ASN A 247 2.87 31.15 64.89
N ILE A 248 1.95 30.20 64.84
CA ILE A 248 0.89 30.04 65.85
C ILE A 248 1.22 28.78 66.68
N PRO A 249 1.26 28.86 68.02
CA PRO A 249 1.55 27.72 68.88
C PRO A 249 0.40 26.70 68.89
N LEU A 250 0.74 25.40 68.80
CA LEU A 250 -0.22 24.30 68.89
C LEU A 250 -0.71 24.11 70.34
N THR A 251 -2.00 24.34 70.58
CA THR A 251 -2.72 23.80 71.75
C THR A 251 -3.39 22.47 71.41
N LYS A 252 -3.32 21.57 72.40
CA LYS A 252 -3.77 20.16 72.39
C LYS A 252 -5.25 20.01 72.04
N ILE A 253 -5.57 19.07 71.15
CA ILE A 253 -6.86 18.36 71.13
C ILE A 253 -6.59 16.85 71.00
N ILE A 254 -7.21 16.10 71.90
CA ILE A 254 -7.11 14.66 72.15
C ILE A 254 -7.90 13.88 71.08
N THR A 255 -7.43 12.69 70.70
CA THR A 255 -8.31 11.56 70.29
C THR A 255 -7.58 10.22 70.52
N PRO A 256 -8.28 9.13 70.87
CA PRO A 256 -7.65 7.93 71.44
C PRO A 256 -7.32 6.81 70.43
N ALA A 257 -6.36 5.97 70.87
CA ALA A 257 -6.09 4.55 70.52
C ALA A 257 -5.51 4.26 69.10
N THR A 258 -4.53 3.39 68.86
CA THR A 258 -3.82 2.37 69.66
C THR A 258 -2.51 1.97 68.93
N LYS A 259 -1.47 1.63 69.72
CA LYS A 259 -0.30 0.71 69.52
C LYS A 259 0.00 0.23 68.08
N SER A 260 1.23 0.25 67.56
CA SER A 260 2.43 -0.42 68.08
C SER A 260 3.66 -0.13 67.17
N THR A 261 4.72 0.44 67.76
CA THR A 261 6.18 0.18 67.61
C THR A 261 6.74 -0.49 66.33
N SER A 262 7.92 -0.16 65.77
CA SER A 262 9.05 0.72 66.14
C SER A 262 10.14 0.70 65.05
N SER A 263 10.70 1.87 64.73
CA SER A 263 12.14 2.26 64.55
C SER A 263 13.13 1.48 63.64
N PRO A 264 14.28 2.08 63.21
CA PRO A 264 14.66 3.49 63.16
C PRO A 264 15.32 3.98 61.82
N LYS A 265 15.39 5.32 61.74
CA LYS A 265 16.13 6.20 60.82
C LYS A 265 17.61 5.87 60.59
N THR A 266 18.13 6.27 59.43
CA THR A 266 19.28 7.22 59.31
C THR A 266 19.40 7.82 57.89
N THR A 267 19.66 9.12 57.84
CA THR A 267 20.02 10.01 56.69
C THR A 267 21.55 10.24 56.66
N PRO A 268 22.19 11.00 55.72
CA PRO A 268 21.99 11.21 54.26
C PRO A 268 23.32 11.31 53.41
N LYS A 269 23.18 11.19 52.06
CA LYS A 269 23.98 11.80 50.93
C LYS A 269 25.47 11.40 50.71
N PRO A 270 26.09 11.72 49.55
CA PRO A 270 25.75 11.47 48.14
C PRO A 270 26.92 10.84 47.33
N ASN A 271 26.64 10.15 46.20
CA ASN A 271 27.33 10.31 44.90
C ASN A 271 27.16 9.08 43.99
N SER A 272 27.21 9.39 42.70
CA SER A 272 27.60 8.53 41.56
C SER A 272 26.56 7.60 40.92
N GLY A 273 26.54 7.66 39.60
CA GLY A 273 26.12 6.55 38.72
C GLY A 273 24.64 6.50 38.34
N LEU A 274 24.28 7.15 37.23
CA LEU A 274 23.08 6.78 36.47
C LEU A 274 23.37 5.46 35.74
N VAL A 275 22.93 4.34 36.33
CA VAL A 275 22.76 3.06 35.63
C VAL A 275 21.38 2.48 35.97
N ILE A 276 20.72 2.07 34.90
CA ILE A 276 19.33 1.65 34.73
C ILE A 276 18.99 0.40 35.57
N PRO A 277 17.78 0.33 36.18
CA PRO A 277 17.13 -0.94 36.43
C PRO A 277 15.93 -1.17 35.50
N LYS A 278 16.00 -2.29 34.76
CA LYS A 278 14.86 -2.98 34.16
C LYS A 278 13.83 -3.28 35.24
N SER A 279 12.56 -2.95 34.99
CA SER A 279 11.44 -3.64 35.63
C SER A 279 10.71 -4.49 34.62
N THR A 280 10.64 -5.76 35.00
CA THR A 280 9.96 -6.92 34.46
C THR A 280 8.52 -6.62 34.05
N MET A 281 8.18 -6.88 32.79
CA MET A 281 6.80 -7.11 32.36
C MET A 281 6.57 -8.60 32.14
N THR A 282 5.49 -9.05 32.75
CA THR A 282 4.91 -10.39 32.77
C THR A 282 4.74 -10.94 31.35
N GLN A 283 5.41 -12.06 31.04
CA GLN A 283 5.11 -12.85 29.85
C GLN A 283 3.83 -13.64 30.07
N SER A 284 2.79 -13.32 29.30
CA SER A 284 1.71 -14.28 29.04
C SER A 284 2.24 -15.34 28.06
N ASN A 285 2.37 -16.58 28.53
CA ASN A 285 2.67 -17.71 27.66
C ASN A 285 1.46 -17.98 26.75
N GLN A 286 1.57 -17.62 25.47
CA GLN A 286 0.81 -18.29 24.41
C GLN A 286 1.61 -19.49 23.93
N THR A 287 1.11 -20.67 24.29
CA THR A 287 1.57 -21.98 23.84
C THR A 287 1.35 -22.12 22.33
N SER A 288 2.44 -22.24 21.57
CA SER A 288 2.39 -22.75 20.21
C SER A 288 2.05 -24.24 20.24
N LYS A 289 0.91 -24.62 19.66
CA LYS A 289 0.57 -26.04 19.43
C LYS A 289 1.55 -26.62 18.41
N LYS A 290 2.60 -27.28 18.90
CA LYS A 290 3.42 -28.21 18.10
C LYS A 290 2.56 -29.40 17.69
N LEU A 291 2.49 -29.66 16.38
CA LEU A 291 1.88 -30.86 15.82
C LEU A 291 2.70 -32.09 16.26
N SER A 292 2.05 -33.10 16.83
CA SER A 292 2.74 -34.27 17.38
C SER A 292 3.29 -35.16 16.26
N THR A 293 4.46 -35.74 16.49
CA THR A 293 5.17 -36.64 15.57
C THR A 293 4.32 -37.79 14.96
N PRO A 294 3.28 -38.34 15.62
CA PRO A 294 2.34 -39.27 14.97
C PRO A 294 1.53 -38.67 13.80
N ALA A 295 1.27 -37.37 13.81
CA ALA A 295 0.50 -36.69 12.74
C ALA A 295 1.30 -36.52 11.44
N ILE A 296 2.64 -36.45 11.54
CA ILE A 296 3.54 -36.37 10.37
C ILE A 296 3.67 -37.75 9.71
N VAL A 297 3.71 -38.82 10.51
CA VAL A 297 3.78 -40.21 9.99
C VAL A 297 2.47 -40.59 9.24
N GLY A 298 1.31 -40.12 9.71
CA GLY A 298 0.03 -40.33 9.01
C GLY A 298 -0.06 -39.66 7.62
N ILE A 299 0.54 -38.48 7.45
CA ILE A 299 0.53 -37.74 6.18
C ILE A 299 1.51 -38.35 5.16
N VAL A 300 2.65 -38.89 5.61
CA VAL A 300 3.65 -39.53 4.74
C VAL A 300 3.22 -40.92 4.28
N ILE A 301 2.50 -41.69 5.10
CA ILE A 301 1.99 -43.02 4.71
C ILE A 301 0.77 -42.91 3.78
N GLY A 302 -0.05 -41.86 3.93
CA GLY A 302 -1.22 -41.62 3.07
C GLY A 302 -0.86 -41.30 1.61
N THR A 303 0.25 -40.58 1.36
CA THR A 303 0.69 -40.23 0.00
C THR A 303 1.36 -41.40 -0.73
N GLN A 304 2.02 -42.33 -0.02
CA GLN A 304 2.68 -43.47 -0.68
C GLN A 304 1.71 -44.61 -1.07
N ALA A 305 0.57 -44.77 -0.38
CA ALA A 305 -0.45 -45.78 -0.73
C ALA A 305 -1.28 -45.41 -1.96
N ILE A 306 -1.43 -44.11 -2.26
CA ILE A 306 -2.14 -43.62 -3.45
C ILE A 306 -1.26 -43.75 -4.71
N LEU A 307 0.06 -43.61 -4.58
CA LEU A 307 1.00 -43.76 -5.70
C LEU A 307 1.25 -45.23 -6.10
N THR A 308 1.20 -46.19 -5.17
CA THR A 308 1.41 -47.61 -5.50
C THR A 308 0.16 -48.31 -6.03
N SER A 309 -1.05 -47.86 -5.65
CA SER A 309 -2.30 -48.40 -6.21
C SER A 309 -2.53 -48.01 -7.67
N LEU A 310 -2.00 -46.86 -8.12
CA LEU A 310 -2.03 -46.45 -9.54
C LEU A 310 -0.94 -47.12 -10.40
N ALA A 311 0.20 -47.48 -9.83
CA ALA A 311 1.29 -48.14 -10.57
C ALA A 311 1.03 -49.62 -10.89
N VAL A 312 0.23 -50.32 -10.08
CA VAL A 312 -0.03 -51.77 -10.24
C VAL A 312 -1.37 -52.08 -10.94
N GLY A 313 -2.35 -51.17 -10.90
CA GLY A 313 -3.69 -51.40 -11.48
C GLY A 313 -3.75 -51.27 -13.02
N ILE A 314 -2.92 -50.42 -13.61
CA ILE A 314 -2.94 -50.14 -15.06
C ILE A 314 -2.39 -51.31 -15.88
N PRO A 315 -1.31 -52.01 -15.48
CA PRO A 315 -0.82 -53.19 -16.23
C PRO A 315 -1.74 -54.41 -16.14
N TYR A 316 -2.46 -54.61 -15.03
CA TYR A 316 -3.30 -55.80 -14.83
C TYR A 316 -4.59 -55.78 -15.66
N THR A 317 -5.16 -54.59 -15.89
CA THR A 317 -6.35 -54.42 -16.73
C THR A 317 -6.03 -54.60 -18.22
N ILE A 318 -4.86 -54.15 -18.69
CA ILE A 318 -4.43 -54.30 -20.09
C ILE A 318 -4.22 -55.78 -20.47
N LYS A 319 -3.76 -56.63 -19.54
CA LYS A 319 -3.53 -58.07 -19.81
C LYS A 319 -4.82 -58.91 -19.82
N ARG A 320 -5.88 -58.48 -19.14
CA ARG A 320 -7.15 -59.23 -19.04
C ARG A 320 -8.09 -59.03 -20.24
N PHE A 321 -7.92 -57.98 -21.02
CA PHE A 321 -8.76 -57.69 -22.20
C PHE A 321 -8.16 -58.15 -23.55
N LYS A 322 -7.07 -58.91 -23.53
CA LYS A 322 -6.42 -59.49 -24.71
C LYS A 322 -6.71 -60.99 -24.92
N LYS A 323 -7.79 -61.52 -24.34
CA LYS A 323 -8.28 -62.88 -24.58
C LYS A 323 -9.77 -62.87 -24.89
#